data_AF-A0A7K2Y784-F1
#
_entry.id   AF-A0A7K2Y784-F1
#
_cell.length_a   1.000
_cell.length_b   1.000
_cell.length_c   1.000
_cell.angle_alpha   90.00
_cell.angle_beta   90.00
_cell.angle_gamma   90.00
#
_symmetry.space_group_name_H-M   'P 1'
#
loop_
_entity.id
_entity.type
_entity.pdbx_description
1 polymer ?
#
loop_
_entity_poly.entity_id
_entity_poly.type
_entity_poly.pdbx_seq_one_letter_code
_entity_poly.pdbx_strand_id
1 'polypeptide(L)'
;MTYSAHAGHDAILRARVALLGSQTLPAREEVAAYRVLVQVNARAYLPLLAEALYEYSRQDFAHLPDIALALRAEALAAARRMYAMEPAGDLLLVKALHRYQEQLLLMDRQEEIAAVEREMAEVAAGAGG
;
A
#
# COMPACT_ATOMS: atom_id res chain seq x y z
N MET A 1 31.89 -7.59 -10.74
CA MET A 1 30.71 -6.82 -10.31
C MET A 1 29.46 -7.70 -10.44
N THR A 2 29.17 -8.56 -9.46
CA THR A 2 28.06 -9.55 -9.50
C THR A 2 27.33 -9.69 -8.15
N TYR A 3 27.91 -9.18 -7.07
CA TYR A 3 27.40 -9.31 -5.70
C TYR A 3 26.02 -8.67 -5.49
N SER A 4 25.75 -7.52 -6.13
CA SER A 4 24.45 -6.83 -6.00
C SER A 4 23.29 -7.55 -6.69
N ALA A 5 23.55 -8.26 -7.79
CA ALA A 5 22.52 -8.98 -8.52
C ALA A 5 22.09 -10.26 -7.79
N HIS A 6 23.04 -10.96 -7.16
CA HIS A 6 22.76 -12.13 -6.34
C HIS A 6 22.02 -11.75 -5.05
N ALA A 7 22.43 -10.67 -4.37
CA ALA A 7 21.71 -10.17 -3.19
C ALA A 7 20.24 -9.81 -3.47
N GLY A 8 19.96 -9.22 -4.65
CA GLY A 8 18.59 -8.94 -5.09
C GLY A 8 17.79 -10.21 -5.41
N HIS A 9 18.41 -11.16 -6.12
CA HIS A 9 17.79 -12.45 -6.42
C HIS A 9 17.45 -13.25 -5.15
N ASP A 10 18.36 -13.30 -4.18
CA ASP A 10 18.18 -13.98 -2.91
C ASP A 10 17.08 -13.32 -2.06
N ALA A 11 16.95 -11.99 -2.13
CA ALA A 11 15.84 -11.28 -1.47
C ALA A 11 14.49 -11.66 -2.09
N ILE A 12 14.41 -11.78 -3.42
CA ILE A 12 13.18 -12.21 -4.12
C ILE A 12 12.82 -13.64 -3.75
N LEU A 13 13.79 -14.56 -3.74
CA LEU A 13 13.55 -15.95 -3.36
C LEU A 13 13.08 -16.06 -1.90
N ARG A 14 13.71 -15.34 -0.98
CA ARG A 14 13.28 -15.30 0.43
C ARG A 14 11.87 -14.74 0.59
N ALA A 15 11.52 -13.67 -0.13
CA ALA A 15 10.17 -13.10 -0.09
C ALA A 15 9.11 -14.11 -0.58
N ARG A 16 9.39 -14.81 -1.69
CA ARG A 16 8.48 -15.85 -2.21
C ARG A 16 8.36 -17.03 -1.26
N VAL A 17 9.47 -17.51 -0.70
CA VAL A 17 9.47 -18.63 0.25
C VAL A 17 8.72 -18.26 1.52
N ALA A 18 8.87 -17.04 2.04
CA ALA A 18 8.12 -16.57 3.19
C ALA A 18 6.60 -16.64 2.94
N LEU A 19 6.14 -16.09 1.81
CA LEU A 19 4.72 -16.11 1.44
C LEU A 19 4.17 -17.53 1.19
N LEU A 20 4.98 -18.44 0.66
CA LEU A 20 4.56 -19.83 0.38
C LEU A 20 4.63 -20.74 1.62
N GLY A 21 5.51 -20.43 2.57
CA GLY A 21 5.86 -21.31 3.69
C GLY A 21 5.01 -21.12 4.95
N SER A 22 4.15 -20.10 5.02
CA SER A 22 3.39 -19.79 6.23
C SER A 22 1.87 -19.82 5.97
N GLN A 23 1.11 -20.40 6.90
CA GLN A 23 -0.36 -20.29 6.90
C GLN A 23 -0.84 -18.91 7.38
N THR A 24 0.01 -18.15 8.10
CA THR A 24 -0.21 -16.76 8.52
C THR A 24 1.16 -16.12 8.77
N LEU A 25 1.60 -15.24 7.87
CA LEU A 25 2.84 -14.48 8.03
C LEU A 25 2.55 -13.27 8.94
N PRO A 26 3.45 -12.85 9.85
CA PRO A 26 3.27 -11.59 10.57
C PRO A 26 3.13 -10.42 9.58
N ALA A 27 2.21 -9.48 9.84
CA ALA A 27 1.91 -8.37 8.93
C ALA A 27 3.15 -7.56 8.52
N ARG A 28 4.11 -7.38 9.45
CA ARG A 28 5.41 -6.78 9.17
C ARG A 28 6.20 -7.51 8.08
N GLU A 29 6.28 -8.83 8.17
CA GLU A 29 7.04 -9.66 7.23
C GLU A 29 6.34 -9.72 5.87
N GLU A 30 5.01 -9.71 5.86
CA GLU A 30 4.20 -9.67 4.65
C GLU A 30 4.43 -8.37 3.87
N VAL A 31 4.35 -7.23 4.56
CA VAL A 31 4.69 -5.91 3.98
C VAL A 31 6.12 -5.90 3.43
N ALA A 32 7.08 -6.44 4.17
CA ALA A 32 8.48 -6.52 3.71
C ALA A 32 8.61 -7.38 2.45
N ALA A 33 7.93 -8.53 2.38
CA ALA A 33 7.92 -9.40 1.22
C ALA A 33 7.31 -8.70 0.00
N TYR A 34 6.14 -8.07 0.13
CA TYR A 34 5.51 -7.38 -0.99
C TYR A 34 6.31 -6.16 -1.49
N ARG A 35 6.96 -5.40 -0.61
CA ARG A 35 7.87 -4.30 -1.01
C ARG A 35 8.99 -4.79 -1.93
N VAL A 36 9.54 -5.98 -1.66
CA VAL A 36 10.55 -6.61 -2.53
C VAL A 36 9.91 -7.08 -3.85
N LEU A 37 8.75 -7.73 -3.78
CA LEU A 37 8.11 -8.32 -4.96
C LEU A 37 7.56 -7.28 -5.94
N VAL A 38 7.16 -6.09 -5.48
CA VAL A 38 6.79 -4.95 -6.33
C VAL A 38 7.93 -4.53 -7.26
N GLN A 39 9.20 -4.73 -6.87
CA GLN A 39 10.35 -4.45 -7.74
C GLN A 39 10.44 -5.41 -8.93
N VAL A 40 9.85 -6.60 -8.81
CA VAL A 40 9.84 -7.64 -9.86
C VAL A 40 8.60 -7.52 -10.74
N ASN A 41 7.44 -7.35 -10.12
CA ASN A 41 6.18 -7.19 -10.83
C ASN A 41 5.25 -6.26 -10.05
N ALA A 42 5.37 -4.97 -10.31
CA ALA A 42 4.55 -3.95 -9.66
C ALA A 42 3.04 -4.20 -9.85
N ARG A 43 2.61 -4.60 -11.06
CA ARG A 43 1.20 -4.81 -11.38
C ARG A 43 0.56 -5.93 -10.55
N ALA A 44 1.31 -7.01 -10.27
CA ALA A 44 0.81 -8.13 -9.48
C ALA A 44 0.78 -7.82 -7.98
N TYR A 45 1.79 -7.08 -7.47
CA TYR A 45 2.03 -6.99 -6.02
C TYR A 45 1.67 -5.65 -5.39
N LEU A 46 1.42 -4.58 -6.15
CA LEU A 46 0.97 -3.30 -5.57
C LEU A 46 -0.40 -3.40 -4.87
N PRO A 47 -1.42 -4.09 -5.41
CA PRO A 47 -2.68 -4.27 -4.71
C PRO A 47 -2.51 -5.00 -3.38
N LEU A 48 -1.67 -6.05 -3.37
CA LEU A 48 -1.38 -6.84 -2.18
C LEU A 48 -0.60 -6.02 -1.14
N LEU A 49 0.37 -5.22 -1.58
CA LEU A 49 1.12 -4.32 -0.72
C LEU A 49 0.20 -3.28 -0.06
N ALA A 50 -0.70 -2.66 -0.82
CA ALA A 50 -1.64 -1.66 -0.30
C ALA A 50 -2.55 -2.25 0.80
N GLU A 51 -3.05 -3.47 0.61
CA GLU A 51 -3.87 -4.14 1.62
C GLU A 51 -3.05 -4.52 2.86
N ALA A 52 -1.88 -5.13 2.67
CA ALA A 52 -1.01 -5.53 3.78
C ALA A 52 -0.56 -4.33 4.63
N LEU A 53 -0.25 -3.18 4.01
CA LEU A 53 0.10 -1.95 4.71
C LEU A 53 -1.07 -1.41 5.55
N TYR A 54 -2.29 -1.44 5.02
CA TYR A 54 -3.47 -1.04 5.77
C TYR A 54 -3.71 -1.96 6.97
N GLU A 55 -3.69 -3.27 6.75
CA GLU A 55 -3.86 -4.26 7.81
C GLU A 55 -2.79 -4.12 8.90
N TYR A 56 -1.53 -3.96 8.50
CA TYR A 56 -0.43 -3.71 9.43
C TYR A 56 -0.64 -2.42 10.24
N SER A 57 -1.10 -1.33 9.60
CA SER A 57 -1.40 -0.07 10.28
C SER A 57 -2.49 -0.24 11.35
N ARG A 58 -3.53 -1.03 11.03
CA ARG A 58 -4.69 -1.23 11.89
C ARG A 58 -4.42 -2.19 13.03
N GLN A 59 -3.67 -3.27 12.78
CA GLN A 59 -3.43 -4.31 13.77
C GLN A 59 -2.34 -3.90 14.77
N ASP A 60 -1.20 -3.42 14.25
CA ASP A 60 0.00 -3.26 15.08
C ASP A 60 0.24 -1.81 15.52
N PHE A 61 -0.36 -0.84 14.82
CA PHE A 61 -0.09 0.59 15.03
C PHE A 61 -1.32 1.45 15.26
N ALA A 62 -2.50 0.87 15.52
CA ALA A 62 -3.70 1.66 15.83
C ALA A 62 -3.53 2.62 17.02
N HIS A 63 -2.63 2.28 17.96
CA HIS A 63 -2.30 3.10 19.13
C HIS A 63 -1.23 4.18 18.86
N LEU A 64 -0.60 4.17 17.68
CA LEU A 64 0.46 5.11 17.26
C LEU A 64 0.02 5.83 15.98
N PRO A 65 -0.76 6.93 16.10
CA PRO A 65 -1.46 7.52 14.97
C PRO A 65 -0.54 8.01 13.85
N ASP A 66 0.65 8.52 14.17
CA ASP A 66 1.62 8.97 13.16
C ASP A 66 2.20 7.79 12.34
N ILE A 67 2.44 6.65 12.98
CA ILE A 67 2.94 5.45 12.29
C ILE A 67 1.83 4.84 11.45
N ALA A 68 0.61 4.76 11.99
CA ALA A 68 -0.55 4.31 11.23
C ALA A 68 -0.79 5.19 9.99
N LEU A 69 -0.67 6.52 10.13
CA LEU A 69 -0.79 7.46 9.03
C LEU A 69 0.29 7.23 7.96
N ALA A 70 1.55 7.06 8.37
CA ALA A 70 2.65 6.79 7.43
C ALA A 70 2.43 5.50 6.62
N LEU A 71 1.96 4.43 7.26
CA LEU A 71 1.65 3.16 6.58
C LEU A 71 0.46 3.30 5.61
N ARG A 72 -0.59 4.02 6.01
CA ARG A 72 -1.74 4.31 5.13
C ARG A 72 -1.36 5.23 3.97
N ALA A 73 -0.44 6.17 4.16
CA ALA A 73 0.11 7.00 3.09
C ALA A 73 0.89 6.15 2.07
N GLU A 74 1.68 5.17 2.53
CA GLU A 74 2.37 4.24 1.63
C GLU A 74 1.38 3.34 0.87
N ALA A 75 0.32 2.86 1.53
CA ALA A 75 -0.75 2.10 0.87
C ALA A 75 -1.43 2.93 -0.22
N LEU A 76 -1.69 4.20 0.05
CA LEU A 76 -2.24 5.15 -0.91
C LEU A 76 -1.28 5.40 -2.09
N ALA A 77 0.02 5.55 -1.83
CA ALA A 77 1.02 5.67 -2.90
C ALA A 77 1.06 4.42 -3.79
N ALA A 78 0.94 3.22 -3.20
CA ALA A 78 0.86 1.98 -3.96
C ALA A 78 -0.41 1.91 -4.84
N ALA A 79 -1.55 2.35 -4.30
CA ALA A 79 -2.82 2.40 -5.02
C ALA A 79 -2.78 3.43 -6.18
N ARG A 80 -2.24 4.64 -5.95
CA ARG A 80 -2.03 5.65 -7.01
C ARG A 80 -1.15 5.13 -8.13
N ARG A 81 -0.05 4.43 -7.78
CA ARG A 81 0.82 3.80 -8.78
C ARG A 81 0.10 2.71 -9.57
N MET A 82 -0.78 1.94 -8.94
CA MET A 82 -1.60 0.95 -9.65
C MET A 82 -2.60 1.62 -10.60
N TYR A 83 -3.33 2.64 -10.13
CA TYR A 83 -4.28 3.40 -10.95
C TYR A 83 -3.61 4.06 -12.17
N ALA A 84 -2.40 4.60 -12.00
CA ALA A 84 -1.61 5.17 -13.10
C ALA A 84 -1.20 4.12 -14.17
N MET A 85 -1.03 2.85 -13.78
CA MET A 85 -0.74 1.76 -14.73
C MET A 85 -2.00 1.20 -15.38
N GLU A 86 -3.11 1.18 -14.65
CA GLU A 86 -4.39 0.61 -15.06
C GLU A 86 -5.53 1.39 -14.38
N PRO A 87 -6.24 2.27 -15.12
CA PRO A 87 -7.33 3.06 -14.57
C PRO A 87 -8.48 2.23 -13.96
N ALA A 88 -8.64 0.97 -14.37
CA ALA A 88 -9.56 0.02 -13.72
C ALA A 88 -9.18 -0.33 -12.27
N GLY A 89 -8.05 0.19 -11.76
CA GLY A 89 -7.64 0.13 -10.36
C GLY A 89 -8.26 1.24 -9.48
N ASP A 90 -9.22 2.00 -9.98
CA ASP A 90 -9.94 3.07 -9.28
C ASP A 90 -10.51 2.64 -7.92
N LEU A 91 -11.09 1.43 -7.84
CA LEU A 91 -11.64 0.89 -6.59
C LEU A 91 -10.58 0.75 -5.51
N LEU A 92 -9.36 0.35 -5.87
CA LEU A 92 -8.24 0.25 -4.92
C LEU A 92 -7.82 1.65 -4.45
N LEU A 93 -7.76 2.61 -5.36
CA LEU A 93 -7.42 4.01 -5.06
C LEU A 93 -8.45 4.65 -4.13
N VAL A 94 -9.74 4.55 -4.44
CA VAL A 94 -10.83 5.08 -3.60
C VAL A 94 -10.82 4.45 -2.21
N LYS A 95 -10.64 3.12 -2.11
CA LYS A 95 -10.49 2.45 -0.80
C LYS A 95 -9.30 2.97 0.00
N ALA A 96 -8.14 3.15 -0.63
CA ALA A 96 -6.96 3.67 0.04
C ALA A 96 -7.12 5.12 0.49
N LEU A 97 -7.80 5.96 -0.32
CA LEU A 97 -8.14 7.34 0.02
C LEU A 97 -9.05 7.41 1.25
N HIS A 98 -10.12 6.61 1.30
CA HIS A 98 -10.98 6.56 2.49
C HIS A 98 -10.22 6.12 3.75
N ARG A 99 -9.41 5.06 3.67
CA ARG A 99 -8.60 4.60 4.81
C ARG A 99 -7.61 5.68 5.27
N TYR A 100 -6.99 6.40 4.34
CA TYR A 100 -6.11 7.53 4.69
C TYR A 100 -6.89 8.67 5.35
N GLN A 101 -8.04 9.05 4.80
CA GLN A 101 -8.93 10.08 5.34
C GLN A 101 -9.40 9.76 6.76
N GLU A 102 -9.80 8.51 7.04
CA GLU A 102 -10.19 8.06 8.39
C GLU A 102 -9.09 8.37 9.42
N GLN A 103 -7.82 8.13 9.06
CA GLN A 103 -6.71 8.40 9.96
C GLN A 103 -6.47 9.91 10.15
N LEU A 104 -6.62 10.70 9.09
CA LEU A 104 -6.52 12.16 9.16
C LEU A 104 -7.63 12.77 10.02
N LEU A 105 -8.84 12.24 9.95
CA LEU A 105 -9.98 12.64 10.79
C LEU A 105 -9.69 12.40 12.27
N LEU A 106 -9.11 11.24 12.62
CA LEU A 106 -8.68 10.95 13.99
C LEU A 106 -7.61 11.92 14.50
N MET A 107 -6.84 12.52 13.59
CA MET A 107 -5.75 13.44 13.89
C MET A 107 -6.11 14.92 13.68
N ASP A 108 -7.37 15.22 13.35
CA ASP A 108 -7.90 16.57 13.08
C ASP A 108 -7.11 17.36 12.01
N ARG A 109 -6.62 16.67 10.97
CA ARG A 109 -5.79 17.27 9.90
C ARG A 109 -6.63 17.80 8.73
N GLN A 110 -7.37 18.87 8.97
CA GLN A 110 -8.39 19.41 8.04
C GLN A 110 -7.88 19.74 6.63
N GLU A 111 -6.67 20.30 6.49
CA GLU A 111 -6.10 20.63 5.17
C GLU A 111 -5.84 19.38 4.32
N GLU A 112 -5.31 18.31 4.94
CA GLU A 112 -5.06 17.04 4.27
C GLU A 112 -6.37 16.33 3.93
N ILE A 113 -7.39 16.42 4.79
CA ILE A 113 -8.73 15.87 4.53
C ILE A 113 -9.33 16.50 3.28
N ALA A 114 -9.31 17.83 3.18
CA ALA A 114 -9.83 18.55 2.02
C ALA A 114 -9.06 18.23 0.71
N ALA A 115 -7.77 17.88 0.80
CA ALA A 115 -7.02 17.40 -0.36
C ALA A 115 -7.50 16.01 -0.80
N VAL A 116 -7.72 15.09 0.14
CA VAL A 116 -8.20 13.73 -0.13
C VAL A 116 -9.61 13.74 -0.73
N GLU A 117 -10.50 14.59 -0.24
CA GLU A 117 -11.87 14.73 -0.77
C GLU A 117 -11.89 15.21 -2.22
N ARG A 118 -11.01 16.16 -2.56
CA ARG A 118 -10.86 16.63 -3.95
C ARG A 118 -10.36 15.51 -4.87
N GLU A 119 -9.34 14.76 -4.44
CA GLU A 119 -8.83 13.64 -5.23
C GLU A 119 -9.89 12.55 -5.45
N MET A 120 -10.68 12.21 -4.41
CA MET A 120 -11.79 11.26 -4.56
C MET A 120 -12.84 11.75 -5.57
N ALA A 121 -13.16 13.05 -5.56
CA ALA A 121 -14.09 13.63 -6.53
C ALA A 121 -13.54 13.60 -7.97
N GLU A 122 -12.24 13.86 -8.15
CA GLU A 122 -11.56 13.77 -9.44
C GLU A 122 -11.56 12.33 -10.00
N VAL A 123 -11.28 11.34 -9.16
CA VAL A 123 -11.32 9.92 -9.54
C VAL A 123 -12.75 9.51 -9.95
N ALA A 124 -13.76 9.93 -9.18
CA ALA A 124 -15.16 9.63 -9.49
C ALA A 124 -15.61 10.28 -10.81
N ALA A 125 -15.16 11.50 -11.10
CA ALA A 125 -15.45 12.18 -12.36
C ALA A 125 -14.74 11.51 -13.56
N GLY A 126 -13.51 11.02 -13.38
CA GLY A 126 -12.73 10.33 -14.41
C GLY A 126 -13.20 8.90 -14.73
N ALA A 127 -13.87 8.23 -13.79
CA ALA A 127 -14.41 6.87 -13.99
C ALA A 127 -15.74 6.84 -14.79
N GLY A 128 -16.42 7.98 -14.94
CA GLY A 128 -17.69 8.11 -15.64
C GLY A 128 -17.61 8.59 -17.10
N GLY A 129 -16.40 8.71 -17.66
CA GLY A 129 -16.13 9.24 -19.01
C GLY A 129 -15.85 8.18 -20.06
#